data_AF-A0AAN7G483-F1
#
_entry.id   AF-A0AAN7G483-F1
#
_cell.length_a   1.000
_cell.length_b   1.000
_cell.length_c   1.000
_cell.angle_alpha   90.00
_cell.angle_beta   90.00
_cell.angle_gamma   90.00
#
_symmetry.space_group_name_H-M   'P 1'
#
loop_
_entity.id
_entity.type
_entity.pdbx_description
1 polymer ?
#
loop_
_entity_poly.entity_id
_entity_poly.type
_entity_poly.pdbx_seq_one_letter_code
_entity_poly.pdbx_strand_id
1 'polypeptide(L)'
;MLDTYDFQGDIWLCHSTGGKCYDITAFEPAIDTLKEIEAFLSANPTEIVTVILEDYVQAPNGLTKVFTDAGLMKYWFPLKNMPKNGQDWPLISDMVANNQRLLVFTSIRSKEESEGIAYQWNYMVENQYGDGGMHAGNCPNRTESSPLDDRTKSLVLVNYFPTIPFKQIACEHNSANLINMLHTCFGAAGNRWANFVAVNFYKRSDGGGAFQALDTLNGKLLCGCDDVHACLNGSTSSACNHEIKVDHS
;
A
#
# COMPACT_ATOMS: atom_id res chain seq x y z
N MET A 1 4.52 -2.09 -2.55
CA MET A 1 5.62 -2.15 -1.57
C MET A 1 6.84 -2.65 -2.32
N LEU A 2 7.99 -2.01 -2.12
CA LEU A 2 9.25 -2.36 -2.78
C LEU A 2 10.35 -2.44 -1.72
N ASP A 3 11.10 -3.52 -1.73
CA ASP A 3 12.20 -3.72 -0.79
C ASP A 3 13.49 -3.22 -1.45
N THR A 4 14.07 -2.14 -0.93
CA THR A 4 15.20 -1.46 -1.58
C THR A 4 16.50 -1.67 -0.82
N TYR A 5 17.55 -2.09 -1.52
CA TYR A 5 18.86 -2.41 -0.95
C TYR A 5 20.01 -1.76 -1.72
N ASP A 6 21.12 -1.49 -1.03
CA ASP A 6 22.41 -1.30 -1.71
C ASP A 6 22.90 -2.65 -2.24
N PHE A 7 23.14 -2.74 -3.54
CA PHE A 7 23.68 -3.95 -4.16
C PHE A 7 24.45 -3.63 -5.45
N GLN A 8 25.61 -4.26 -5.62
CA GLN A 8 26.48 -4.09 -6.80
C GLN A 8 26.79 -2.62 -7.16
N GLY A 9 26.80 -1.71 -6.18
CA GLY A 9 27.10 -0.29 -6.38
C GLY A 9 25.90 0.59 -6.74
N ASP A 10 24.70 0.02 -6.82
CA ASP A 10 23.44 0.70 -7.15
C ASP A 10 22.32 0.36 -6.14
N ILE A 11 21.13 0.93 -6.33
CA ILE A 11 19.92 0.58 -5.58
C ILE A 11 19.16 -0.52 -6.32
N TRP A 12 18.87 -1.60 -5.62
CA TRP A 12 18.21 -2.78 -6.17
C TRP A 12 16.93 -3.13 -5.43
N LEU A 13 16.01 -3.77 -6.15
CA LEU A 13 14.88 -4.47 -5.57
C LEU A 13 15.32 -5.88 -5.19
N CYS A 14 15.18 -6.23 -3.91
CA CYS A 14 15.58 -7.55 -3.40
C CYS A 14 14.65 -8.04 -2.31
N HIS A 15 14.32 -9.33 -2.29
CA HIS A 15 13.57 -9.92 -1.18
C HIS A 15 14.51 -10.79 -0.34
N SER A 16 15.07 -10.23 0.73
CA SER A 16 16.22 -10.77 1.45
C SER A 16 16.08 -10.67 2.97
N THR A 17 17.11 -11.09 3.71
CA THR A 17 17.15 -11.04 5.18
C THR A 17 18.43 -10.41 5.71
N GLY A 18 18.37 -9.86 6.92
CA GLY A 18 19.54 -9.27 7.59
C GLY A 18 20.03 -7.95 6.98
N GLY A 19 19.17 -7.25 6.23
CA GLY A 19 19.50 -5.95 5.63
C GLY A 19 20.56 -6.01 4.54
N LYS A 20 20.72 -7.17 3.89
CA LYS A 20 21.68 -7.37 2.79
C LYS A 20 21.01 -8.05 1.61
N CYS A 21 21.28 -7.56 0.41
CA CYS A 21 20.91 -8.23 -0.83
C CYS A 21 22.02 -9.21 -1.28
N TYR A 22 21.62 -10.34 -1.87
CA TYR A 22 22.50 -11.37 -2.40
C TYR A 22 22.10 -11.68 -3.84
N ASP A 23 22.99 -12.25 -4.65
CA ASP A 23 22.68 -12.57 -6.06
C ASP A 23 21.41 -13.44 -6.22
N ILE A 24 21.14 -14.34 -5.27
CA ILE A 24 19.96 -15.21 -5.30
C ILE A 24 18.66 -14.53 -4.82
N THR A 25 18.76 -13.40 -4.13
CA THR A 25 17.62 -12.63 -3.62
C THR A 25 17.36 -11.34 -4.39
N ALA A 26 18.31 -10.94 -5.25
CA ALA A 26 18.19 -9.81 -6.15
C ALA A 26 17.14 -10.10 -7.24
N PHE A 27 16.27 -9.12 -7.47
CA PHE A 27 15.31 -9.16 -8.57
C PHE A 27 15.84 -8.35 -9.75
N GLU A 28 15.97 -7.03 -9.59
CA GLU A 28 16.49 -6.14 -10.62
C GLU A 28 16.95 -4.79 -10.03
N PRO A 29 17.71 -3.97 -10.78
CA PRO A 29 17.99 -2.59 -10.40
C PRO A 29 16.69 -1.78 -10.20
N ALA A 30 16.58 -1.03 -9.12
CA ALA A 30 15.36 -0.28 -8.80
C ALA A 30 15.01 0.76 -9.88
N ILE A 31 16.00 1.27 -10.61
CA ILE A 31 15.81 2.22 -11.71
C ILE A 31 14.88 1.70 -12.81
N ASP A 32 14.84 0.39 -13.07
CA ASP A 32 14.04 -0.19 -14.14
C ASP A 32 12.55 -0.18 -13.77
N THR A 33 12.18 -0.74 -12.62
CA THR A 33 10.81 -0.62 -12.05
C THR A 33 10.40 0.86 -11.91
N LEU A 34 11.28 1.75 -11.45
CA LEU A 34 10.92 3.17 -11.28
C LEU A 34 10.66 3.88 -12.62
N LYS A 35 11.34 3.49 -13.70
CA LYS A 35 11.04 3.97 -15.06
C LYS A 35 9.70 3.45 -15.57
N GLU A 36 9.28 2.24 -15.20
CA GLU A 36 7.93 1.76 -15.51
C GLU A 36 6.86 2.63 -14.83
N ILE A 37 7.09 3.01 -13.57
CA ILE A 37 6.20 3.93 -12.85
C ILE A 37 6.17 5.31 -13.52
N GLU A 38 7.32 5.82 -13.96
CA GLU A 38 7.38 7.11 -14.69
C GLU A 38 6.60 7.04 -15.99
N ALA A 39 6.79 5.99 -16.78
CA ALA A 39 6.07 5.78 -18.03
C ALA A 39 4.56 5.68 -17.79
N PHE A 40 4.13 4.98 -16.74
CA PHE A 40 2.72 4.90 -16.36
C PHE A 40 2.14 6.27 -15.98
N LEU A 41 2.80 7.02 -15.09
CA LEU A 41 2.33 8.35 -14.67
C LEU A 41 2.34 9.37 -15.82
N SER A 42 3.26 9.23 -16.76
CA SER A 42 3.33 10.03 -17.98
C SER A 42 2.16 9.74 -18.92
N ALA A 43 1.84 8.45 -19.14
CA ALA A 43 0.74 8.03 -19.99
C ALA A 43 -0.65 8.28 -19.36
N ASN A 44 -0.73 8.34 -18.02
CA ASN A 44 -1.98 8.44 -17.28
C ASN A 44 -1.98 9.70 -16.39
N PRO A 45 -2.32 10.88 -16.91
CA PRO A 45 -2.13 12.17 -16.23
C PRO A 45 -3.04 12.39 -15.01
N THR A 46 -4.10 11.61 -14.87
CA THR A 46 -5.07 11.68 -13.76
C THR A 46 -4.79 10.67 -12.65
N GLU A 47 -3.87 9.72 -12.89
CA GLU A 47 -3.62 8.62 -11.96
C GLU A 47 -2.59 9.02 -10.91
N ILE A 48 -2.71 8.42 -9.73
CA ILE A 48 -1.81 8.60 -8.59
C ILE A 48 -1.21 7.25 -8.24
N VAL A 49 0.08 7.24 -7.94
CA VAL A 49 0.81 6.05 -7.49
C VAL A 49 1.34 6.29 -6.07
N THR A 50 1.17 5.30 -5.21
CA THR A 50 1.80 5.26 -3.88
C THR A 50 2.83 4.15 -3.85
N VAL A 51 4.06 4.48 -3.46
CA VAL A 51 5.16 3.54 -3.25
C VAL A 51 5.51 3.51 -1.77
N ILE A 52 5.54 2.32 -1.18
CA ILE A 52 5.98 2.09 0.19
C ILE A 52 7.27 1.30 0.11
N LEU A 53 8.36 1.87 0.63
CA LEU A 53 9.70 1.31 0.58
C LEU A 53 10.01 0.60 1.90
N GLU A 54 10.24 -0.71 1.83
CA GLU A 54 10.97 -1.40 2.89
C GLU A 54 12.46 -1.14 2.66
N ASP A 55 12.97 -0.13 3.36
CA ASP A 55 14.21 0.54 3.04
C ASP A 55 15.40 -0.02 3.84
N TYR A 56 16.36 -0.58 3.11
CA TYR A 56 17.65 -1.05 3.61
C TYR A 56 18.84 -0.27 3.02
N VAL A 57 18.59 0.81 2.27
CA VAL A 57 19.60 1.62 1.58
C VAL A 57 20.37 2.49 2.58
N GLN A 58 21.67 2.22 2.69
CA GLN A 58 22.63 2.97 3.49
C GLN A 58 23.38 4.02 2.68
N ALA A 59 23.50 3.87 1.36
CA ALA A 59 24.14 4.86 0.50
C ALA A 59 23.51 6.26 0.70
N PRO A 60 24.30 7.30 1.01
CA PRO A 60 23.77 8.65 1.19
C PRO A 60 23.07 9.14 -0.08
N ASN A 61 21.82 9.59 0.05
CA ASN A 61 20.98 10.06 -1.05
C ASN A 61 20.70 8.99 -2.14
N GLY A 62 20.90 7.70 -1.83
CA GLY A 62 20.72 6.62 -2.80
C GLY A 62 19.30 6.57 -3.38
N LEU A 63 18.29 6.74 -2.53
CA LEU A 63 16.89 6.73 -2.95
C LEU A 63 16.56 7.99 -3.75
N THR A 64 16.84 9.19 -3.22
CA THR A 64 16.53 10.43 -3.94
C THR A 64 17.26 10.51 -5.29
N LYS A 65 18.49 9.98 -5.38
CA LYS A 65 19.22 9.88 -6.65
C LYS A 65 18.48 8.97 -7.64
N VAL A 66 18.12 7.74 -7.25
CA VAL A 66 17.46 6.81 -8.19
C VAL A 66 16.08 7.30 -8.64
N PHE A 67 15.30 7.94 -7.77
CA PHE A 67 14.03 8.58 -8.16
C PHE A 67 14.23 9.79 -9.09
N THR A 68 15.31 10.57 -8.89
CA THR A 68 15.69 11.67 -9.79
C THR A 68 16.08 11.15 -11.16
N ASP A 69 16.94 10.13 -11.21
CA ASP A 69 17.40 9.50 -12.45
C ASP A 69 16.25 8.81 -13.21
N ALA A 70 15.24 8.29 -12.48
CA ALA A 70 14.01 7.75 -13.06
C ALA A 70 13.08 8.83 -13.64
N GLY A 71 13.32 10.12 -13.34
CA GLY A 71 12.47 11.23 -13.79
C GLY A 71 11.19 11.41 -12.96
N LEU A 72 11.10 10.78 -11.78
CA LEU A 72 9.88 10.75 -10.96
C LEU A 72 9.69 11.99 -10.09
N MET A 73 10.73 12.79 -9.85
CA MET A 73 10.67 13.95 -8.96
C MET A 73 9.65 15.01 -9.41
N LYS A 74 9.32 15.07 -10.71
CA LYS A 74 8.27 15.95 -11.25
C LYS A 74 6.86 15.57 -10.80
N TYR A 75 6.66 14.34 -10.31
CA TYR A 75 5.39 13.84 -9.77
C TYR A 75 5.33 13.84 -8.24
N TRP A 76 6.45 14.14 -7.57
CA TRP A 76 6.62 13.92 -6.14
C TRP A 76 5.64 14.72 -5.29
N PHE A 77 4.90 14.04 -4.42
CA PHE A 77 4.04 14.69 -3.45
C PHE A 77 4.89 15.22 -2.28
N PRO A 78 4.89 16.54 -2.02
CA PRO A 78 5.86 17.15 -1.12
C PRO A 78 5.53 16.91 0.35
N LEU A 79 6.56 16.60 1.15
CA LEU A 79 6.43 16.31 2.59
C LEU A 79 5.66 17.39 3.38
N LYS A 80 5.85 18.67 3.03
CA LYS A 80 5.16 19.79 3.68
C LYS A 80 3.62 19.77 3.50
N ASN A 81 3.12 19.08 2.48
CA ASN A 81 1.70 18.91 2.20
C ASN A 81 1.14 17.59 2.77
N MET A 82 1.98 16.72 3.31
CA MET A 82 1.53 15.48 3.95
C MET A 82 0.75 15.83 5.22
N PRO A 83 -0.48 15.32 5.41
CA PRO A 83 -1.27 15.61 6.58
C PRO A 83 -0.61 15.02 7.83
N LYS A 84 -0.82 15.69 8.97
CA LYS A 84 -0.30 15.28 10.27
C LYS A 84 -1.45 15.15 11.25
N ASN A 85 -1.30 14.30 12.26
CA ASN A 85 -2.27 14.19 13.37
C ASN A 85 -3.70 13.89 12.89
N GLY A 86 -3.84 12.96 11.95
CA GLY A 86 -5.15 12.50 11.46
C GLY A 86 -5.91 13.48 10.59
N GLN A 87 -5.27 14.57 10.14
CA GLN A 87 -5.89 15.52 9.21
C GLN A 87 -6.15 14.85 7.84
N ASP A 88 -7.09 15.44 7.11
CA ASP A 88 -7.47 14.98 5.78
C ASP A 88 -6.34 15.17 4.77
N TRP A 89 -6.23 14.21 3.86
CA TRP A 89 -5.36 14.32 2.68
C TRP A 89 -5.95 15.34 1.69
N PRO A 90 -5.12 16.02 0.89
CA PRO A 90 -5.63 16.85 -0.21
C PRO A 90 -6.54 16.05 -1.14
N LEU A 91 -7.44 16.77 -1.81
CA LEU A 91 -8.28 16.14 -2.81
C LEU A 91 -7.43 15.57 -3.95
N ILE A 92 -7.85 14.42 -4.46
CA ILE A 92 -7.24 13.80 -5.65
C ILE A 92 -7.19 14.80 -6.82
N SER A 93 -8.23 15.62 -6.98
CA SER A 93 -8.27 16.69 -7.99
C SER A 93 -7.14 17.71 -7.84
N ASP A 94 -6.79 18.07 -6.60
CA ASP A 94 -5.72 19.02 -6.31
C ASP A 94 -4.34 18.38 -6.52
N MET A 95 -4.18 17.13 -6.12
CA MET A 95 -2.97 16.35 -6.37
C MET A 95 -2.69 16.24 -7.88
N VAL A 96 -3.73 15.94 -8.67
CA VAL A 96 -3.64 15.86 -10.14
C VAL A 96 -3.35 17.24 -10.75
N ALA A 97 -4.09 18.28 -10.37
CA ALA A 97 -3.92 19.63 -10.91
C ALA A 97 -2.51 20.19 -10.67
N ASN A 98 -1.88 19.83 -9.55
CA ASN A 98 -0.52 20.24 -9.21
C ASN A 98 0.57 19.26 -9.72
N ASN A 99 0.19 18.20 -10.44
CA ASN A 99 1.07 17.09 -10.84
C ASN A 99 1.84 16.45 -9.66
N GLN A 100 1.25 16.43 -8.46
CA GLN A 100 1.79 15.82 -7.24
C GLN A 100 1.17 14.43 -7.06
N ARG A 101 1.50 13.52 -7.98
CA ARG A 101 0.80 12.24 -8.19
C ARG A 101 1.61 11.01 -7.77
N LEU A 102 2.75 11.20 -7.11
CA LEU A 102 3.57 10.13 -6.55
C LEU A 102 3.77 10.35 -5.06
N LEU A 103 3.15 9.51 -4.23
CA LEU A 103 3.45 9.44 -2.80
C LEU A 103 4.51 8.37 -2.57
N VAL A 104 5.55 8.71 -1.80
CA VAL A 104 6.60 7.74 -1.42
C VAL A 104 6.79 7.75 0.08
N PHE A 105 6.70 6.57 0.67
CA PHE A 105 6.96 6.33 2.08
C PHE A 105 8.19 5.43 2.24
N THR A 106 8.93 5.62 3.32
CA THR A 106 10.09 4.78 3.71
C THR A 106 9.92 4.27 5.13
N SER A 107 10.40 3.05 5.39
CA SER A 107 10.47 2.45 6.72
C SER A 107 11.60 3.02 7.61
N ILE A 108 12.47 3.90 7.08
CA ILE A 108 13.62 4.45 7.82
C ILE A 108 13.39 5.92 8.21
N ARG A 109 13.39 6.18 9.52
CA ARG A 109 13.08 7.51 10.09
C ARG A 109 13.97 8.64 9.61
N SER A 110 15.27 8.40 9.51
CA SER A 110 16.25 9.44 9.14
C SER A 110 16.11 9.92 7.70
N LYS A 111 15.46 9.16 6.82
CA LYS A 111 15.25 9.52 5.41
C LYS A 111 14.28 10.67 5.22
N GLU A 112 13.39 10.92 6.18
CA GLU A 112 12.50 12.09 6.13
C GLU A 112 13.30 13.40 6.22
N GLU A 113 14.28 13.46 7.13
CA GLU A 113 15.15 14.64 7.28
C GLU A 113 16.24 14.71 6.21
N SER A 114 16.90 13.57 5.93
CA SER A 114 18.07 13.54 5.04
C SER A 114 17.73 13.55 3.55
N GLU A 115 16.62 12.92 3.15
CA GLU A 115 16.25 12.71 1.75
C GLU A 115 14.88 13.29 1.40
N GLY A 116 14.09 13.73 2.39
CA GLY A 116 12.75 14.28 2.17
C GLY A 116 11.67 13.22 1.89
N ILE A 117 11.94 11.95 2.18
CA ILE A 117 11.02 10.82 1.96
C ILE A 117 10.18 10.58 3.21
N ALA A 118 8.86 10.56 3.09
CA ALA A 118 7.96 10.49 4.23
C ALA A 118 8.18 9.23 5.06
N TYR A 119 8.43 9.38 6.37
CA TYR A 119 8.60 8.23 7.25
C TYR A 119 7.24 7.57 7.51
N GLN A 120 7.05 6.33 7.05
CA GLN A 120 5.72 5.71 6.95
C GLN A 120 4.95 5.71 8.28
N TRP A 121 5.64 5.44 9.39
CA TRP A 121 5.05 5.35 10.73
C TRP A 121 4.54 6.70 11.27
N ASN A 122 4.84 7.82 10.60
CA ASN A 122 4.21 9.10 10.89
C ASN A 122 2.79 9.22 10.32
N TYR A 123 2.42 8.42 9.32
CA TYR A 123 1.21 8.61 8.50
C TYR A 123 0.25 7.43 8.49
N MET A 124 0.74 6.20 8.68
CA MET A 124 -0.08 4.98 8.63
C MET A 124 0.08 4.09 9.86
N VAL A 125 -0.99 3.36 10.19
CA VAL A 125 -0.96 2.19 11.07
C VAL A 125 -0.99 0.92 10.24
N GLU A 126 -0.35 -0.14 10.73
CA GLU A 126 -0.17 -1.38 9.99
C GLU A 126 -0.28 -2.61 10.91
N ASN A 127 -1.00 -3.63 10.47
CA ASN A 127 -1.07 -4.90 11.19
C ASN A 127 0.17 -5.77 10.97
N GLN A 128 0.35 -6.76 11.84
CA GLN A 128 1.42 -7.75 11.75
C GLN A 128 1.37 -8.45 10.39
N TYR A 129 2.54 -8.61 9.77
CA TYR A 129 2.72 -9.37 8.54
C TYR A 129 3.04 -10.84 8.84
N GLY A 130 3.05 -11.67 7.80
CA GLY A 130 3.38 -13.08 7.91
C GLY A 130 2.35 -13.87 8.71
N ASP A 131 2.75 -15.04 9.21
CA ASP A 131 1.83 -15.94 9.91
C ASP A 131 1.27 -15.32 11.20
N GLY A 132 2.02 -14.41 11.83
CA GLY A 132 1.57 -13.65 13.01
C GLY A 132 0.44 -12.64 12.72
N GLY A 133 0.22 -12.31 11.43
CA GLY A 133 -0.87 -11.47 10.96
C GLY A 133 -2.11 -12.24 10.53
N MET A 134 -2.00 -13.55 10.33
CA MET A 134 -3.05 -14.37 9.70
C MET A 134 -3.90 -15.12 10.73
N HIS A 135 -4.22 -14.49 11.85
CA HIS A 135 -5.05 -15.07 12.90
C HIS A 135 -6.53 -14.70 12.71
N ALA A 136 -7.40 -15.69 12.46
CA ALA A 136 -8.82 -15.43 12.29
C ALA A 136 -9.42 -14.66 13.50
N GLY A 137 -10.06 -13.53 13.22
CA GLY A 137 -10.69 -12.68 14.25
C GLY A 137 -9.72 -11.85 15.10
N ASN A 138 -8.42 -11.85 14.80
CA ASN A 138 -7.44 -11.01 15.48
C ASN A 138 -6.55 -10.25 14.47
N CYS A 139 -6.39 -8.96 14.68
CA CYS A 139 -5.55 -8.09 13.84
C CYS A 139 -4.56 -7.31 14.72
N PRO A 140 -3.45 -7.95 15.15
CA PRO A 140 -2.44 -7.28 15.97
C PRO A 140 -1.64 -6.27 15.14
N ASN A 141 -1.23 -5.14 15.71
CA ASN A 141 -0.28 -4.23 15.05
C ASN A 141 1.13 -4.83 15.02
N ARG A 142 1.93 -4.47 14.00
CA ARG A 142 3.37 -4.78 14.02
C ARG A 142 4.12 -3.84 14.96
N THR A 143 5.31 -4.26 15.39
CA THR A 143 6.12 -3.60 16.42
C THR A 143 6.45 -2.14 16.13
N GLU A 144 6.71 -1.80 14.86
CA GLU A 144 7.09 -0.44 14.47
C GLU A 144 5.88 0.49 14.32
N SER A 145 4.67 -0.08 14.19
CA SER A 145 3.42 0.66 14.06
C SER A 145 2.88 1.08 15.43
N SER A 146 2.27 2.27 15.47
CA SER A 146 1.29 2.62 16.52
C SER A 146 0.17 1.58 16.61
N PRO A 147 -0.59 1.54 17.73
CA PRO A 147 -1.85 0.80 17.81
C PRO A 147 -2.78 1.13 16.62
N LEU A 148 -3.51 0.13 16.09
CA LEU A 148 -4.31 0.32 14.88
C LEU A 148 -5.43 1.36 15.02
N ASP A 149 -5.92 1.60 16.24
CA ASP A 149 -6.91 2.61 16.56
C ASP A 149 -6.32 4.02 16.76
N ASP A 150 -5.01 4.21 16.58
CA ASP A 150 -4.35 5.52 16.60
C ASP A 150 -4.82 6.37 15.41
N ARG A 151 -5.75 7.28 15.70
CA ARG A 151 -6.32 8.23 14.73
C ARG A 151 -5.41 9.40 14.43
N THR A 152 -4.25 9.54 15.08
CA THR A 152 -3.25 10.53 14.66
C THR A 152 -2.57 10.14 13.34
N LYS A 153 -2.72 8.88 12.91
CA LYS A 153 -2.33 8.34 11.61
C LYS A 153 -3.58 8.18 10.76
N SER A 154 -3.70 8.92 9.66
CA SER A 154 -4.93 8.89 8.85
C SER A 154 -5.03 7.65 7.97
N LEU A 155 -3.91 7.02 7.63
CA LEU A 155 -3.88 5.85 6.75
C LEU A 155 -3.86 4.53 7.52
N VAL A 156 -4.47 3.50 6.94
CA VAL A 156 -4.48 2.12 7.45
C VAL A 156 -3.99 1.18 6.36
N LEU A 157 -2.97 0.37 6.66
CA LEU A 157 -2.47 -0.71 5.79
C LEU A 157 -2.75 -2.07 6.43
N VAL A 158 -3.26 -3.01 5.64
CA VAL A 158 -3.48 -4.40 6.06
C VAL A 158 -2.57 -5.36 5.29
N ASN A 159 -1.68 -6.04 5.99
CA ASN A 159 -0.96 -7.22 5.55
C ASN A 159 -1.83 -8.47 5.73
N TYR A 160 -1.94 -9.28 4.68
CA TYR A 160 -2.51 -10.61 4.78
C TYR A 160 -1.80 -11.59 3.84
N PHE A 161 -0.71 -12.16 4.32
CA PHE A 161 0.08 -13.14 3.59
C PHE A 161 0.96 -13.96 4.55
N PRO A 162 1.27 -15.22 4.23
CA PRO A 162 2.08 -16.07 5.10
C PRO A 162 3.54 -15.64 5.05
N THR A 163 4.30 -15.99 6.09
CA THR A 163 5.74 -15.66 6.16
C THR A 163 6.52 -16.25 4.98
N ILE A 164 6.15 -17.47 4.58
CA ILE A 164 6.77 -18.15 3.44
C ILE A 164 5.87 -17.94 2.21
N PRO A 165 6.34 -17.22 1.17
CA PRO A 165 5.54 -16.92 -0.01
C PRO A 165 5.42 -18.15 -0.91
N PHE A 166 4.50 -19.07 -0.58
CA PHE A 166 4.23 -20.26 -1.38
C PHE A 166 3.06 -20.01 -2.36
N LYS A 167 3.39 -19.97 -3.66
CA LYS A 167 2.46 -19.55 -4.73
C LYS A 167 1.21 -20.42 -4.85
N GLN A 168 1.33 -21.72 -4.56
CA GLN A 168 0.28 -22.71 -4.75
C GLN A 168 -0.89 -22.53 -3.77
N ILE A 169 -0.62 -22.03 -2.57
CA ILE A 169 -1.66 -21.78 -1.54
C ILE A 169 -2.14 -20.32 -1.53
N ALA A 170 -1.53 -19.45 -2.33
CA ALA A 170 -1.89 -18.04 -2.39
C ALA A 170 -3.35 -17.82 -2.83
N CYS A 171 -3.92 -18.74 -3.62
CA CYS A 171 -5.32 -18.68 -4.02
C CYS A 171 -6.28 -18.78 -2.83
N GLU A 172 -5.97 -19.60 -1.82
CA GLU A 172 -6.81 -19.75 -0.63
C GLU A 172 -6.73 -18.51 0.28
N HIS A 173 -5.54 -17.91 0.40
CA HIS A 173 -5.34 -16.70 1.19
C HIS A 173 -6.03 -15.50 0.55
N ASN A 174 -5.80 -15.28 -0.75
CA ASN A 174 -6.39 -14.19 -1.52
C ASN A 174 -7.81 -14.55 -1.97
N SER A 175 -8.70 -14.89 -1.04
CA SER A 175 -10.11 -15.21 -1.29
C SER A 175 -10.97 -14.75 -0.10
N ALA A 176 -11.97 -15.53 0.34
CA ALA A 176 -12.83 -15.18 1.48
C ALA A 176 -12.04 -14.88 2.77
N ASN A 177 -10.91 -15.55 2.97
CA ASN A 177 -10.04 -15.33 4.13
C ASN A 177 -9.48 -13.90 4.20
N LEU A 178 -9.08 -13.34 3.04
CA LEU A 178 -8.63 -11.95 2.94
C LEU A 178 -9.76 -10.98 3.31
N ILE A 179 -10.95 -11.17 2.76
CA ILE A 179 -12.11 -10.32 3.05
C ILE A 179 -12.45 -10.36 4.56
N ASN A 180 -12.47 -11.56 5.16
CA ASN A 180 -12.69 -11.71 6.60
C ASN A 180 -11.64 -10.97 7.44
N MET A 181 -10.38 -10.99 7.02
CA MET A 181 -9.33 -10.24 7.70
C MET A 181 -9.52 -8.73 7.56
N LEU A 182 -9.94 -8.23 6.40
CA LEU A 182 -10.25 -6.80 6.24
C LEU A 182 -11.35 -6.33 7.20
N HIS A 183 -12.42 -7.12 7.38
CA HIS A 183 -13.45 -6.83 8.38
C HIS A 183 -12.92 -6.89 9.83
N THR A 184 -12.05 -7.85 10.12
CA THR A 184 -11.40 -7.98 11.43
C THR A 184 -10.56 -6.74 11.74
N CYS A 185 -9.71 -6.35 10.79
CA CYS A 185 -8.84 -5.19 10.93
C CYS A 185 -9.62 -3.87 10.91
N PHE A 186 -10.77 -3.78 10.24
CA PHE A 186 -11.66 -2.61 10.33
C PHE A 186 -12.07 -2.34 11.78
N GLY A 187 -12.48 -3.38 12.52
CA GLY A 187 -12.81 -3.27 13.94
C GLY A 187 -11.61 -2.86 14.80
N ALA A 188 -10.47 -3.52 14.59
CA ALA A 188 -9.22 -3.22 15.31
C ALA A 188 -8.68 -1.81 15.02
N ALA A 189 -8.90 -1.28 13.81
CA ALA A 189 -8.48 0.06 13.40
C ALA A 189 -9.43 1.18 13.86
N GLY A 190 -10.31 0.89 14.83
CA GLY A 190 -11.26 1.85 15.37
C GLY A 190 -12.36 2.22 14.38
N ASN A 191 -12.89 1.23 13.65
CA ASN A 191 -13.91 1.38 12.61
C ASN A 191 -13.42 2.22 11.41
N ARG A 192 -12.19 1.98 10.96
CA ARG A 192 -11.61 2.59 9.76
C ARG A 192 -11.25 1.52 8.75
N TRP A 193 -11.74 1.68 7.52
CA TRP A 193 -11.39 0.78 6.44
C TRP A 193 -9.97 1.02 5.97
N ALA A 194 -9.30 -0.05 5.54
CA ALA A 194 -7.93 0.02 5.07
C ALA A 194 -7.83 0.85 3.78
N ASN A 195 -6.80 1.68 3.67
CA ASN A 195 -6.44 2.39 2.45
C ASN A 195 -5.57 1.51 1.54
N PHE A 196 -4.81 0.59 2.13
CA PHE A 196 -3.90 -0.30 1.43
C PHE A 196 -4.05 -1.73 1.94
N VAL A 197 -3.87 -2.69 1.03
CA VAL A 197 -3.80 -4.11 1.36
C VAL A 197 -2.58 -4.73 0.67
N ALA A 198 -1.78 -5.47 1.43
CA ALA A 198 -0.60 -6.18 0.96
C ALA A 198 -0.87 -7.69 1.00
N VAL A 199 -0.58 -8.37 -0.11
CA VAL A 199 -0.79 -9.81 -0.29
C VAL A 199 0.34 -10.42 -1.11
N ASN A 200 0.58 -11.73 -0.93
CA ASN A 200 1.48 -12.49 -1.80
C ASN A 200 0.76 -12.91 -3.09
N PHE A 201 1.46 -12.80 -4.23
CA PHE A 201 0.98 -13.26 -5.55
C PHE A 201 -0.43 -12.75 -5.92
N TYR A 202 -0.66 -11.43 -5.88
CA TYR A 202 -1.99 -10.78 -6.02
C TYR A 202 -2.89 -11.28 -7.18
N LYS A 203 -2.32 -11.86 -8.25
CA LYS A 203 -3.06 -12.46 -9.38
C LYS A 203 -3.57 -13.88 -9.12
N ARG A 204 -3.36 -14.46 -7.94
CA ARG A 204 -3.78 -15.81 -7.56
C ARG A 204 -4.91 -15.71 -6.55
N SER A 205 -6.05 -16.31 -6.86
CA SER A 205 -7.26 -16.37 -6.04
C SER A 205 -8.11 -17.58 -6.43
N ASP A 206 -8.99 -18.00 -5.51
CA ASP A 206 -10.11 -18.91 -5.76
C ASP A 206 -11.41 -18.09 -5.67
N GLY A 207 -11.54 -17.10 -6.56
CA GLY A 207 -12.59 -16.08 -6.52
C GLY A 207 -12.07 -14.69 -6.92
N GLY A 208 -12.70 -13.63 -6.39
CA GLY A 208 -12.41 -12.25 -6.77
C GLY A 208 -11.06 -11.70 -6.27
N GLY A 209 -10.48 -12.32 -5.25
CA GLY A 209 -9.11 -12.11 -4.83
C GLY A 209 -8.72 -10.70 -4.40
N ALA A 210 -7.49 -10.31 -4.69
CA ALA A 210 -6.98 -8.99 -4.34
C ALA A 210 -7.80 -7.86 -4.99
N PHE A 211 -8.38 -8.09 -6.17
CA PHE A 211 -9.21 -7.11 -6.85
C PHE A 211 -10.55 -6.93 -6.13
N GLN A 212 -11.23 -8.01 -5.74
CA GLN A 212 -12.43 -7.92 -4.90
C GLN A 212 -12.15 -7.24 -3.56
N ALA A 213 -10.99 -7.52 -2.95
CA ALA A 213 -10.58 -6.83 -1.72
C ALA A 213 -10.47 -5.31 -1.94
N LEU A 214 -9.92 -4.86 -3.07
CA LEU A 214 -9.88 -3.44 -3.43
C LEU A 214 -11.28 -2.87 -3.68
N ASP A 215 -12.14 -3.57 -4.41
CA ASP A 215 -13.51 -3.13 -4.70
C ASP A 215 -14.34 -3.00 -3.41
N THR A 216 -14.18 -3.93 -2.47
CA THR A 216 -14.79 -3.84 -1.14
C THR A 216 -14.26 -2.65 -0.34
N LEU A 217 -12.94 -2.47 -0.26
CA LEU A 217 -12.36 -1.33 0.47
C LEU A 217 -12.81 0.01 -0.12
N ASN A 218 -12.80 0.14 -1.44
CA ASN A 218 -13.25 1.35 -2.13
C ASN A 218 -14.75 1.59 -1.94
N GLY A 219 -15.59 0.56 -2.05
CA GLY A 219 -17.03 0.67 -1.80
C GLY A 219 -17.31 1.13 -0.37
N LYS A 220 -16.59 0.56 0.60
CA LYS A 220 -16.71 0.93 2.01
C LYS A 220 -16.25 2.34 2.32
N LEU A 221 -15.13 2.77 1.72
CA LEU A 221 -14.58 4.12 1.92
C LEU A 221 -15.43 5.20 1.23
N LEU A 222 -15.95 4.92 0.02
CA LEU A 222 -16.63 5.94 -0.79
C LEU A 222 -18.13 6.07 -0.46
N CYS A 223 -18.82 4.95 -0.25
CA CYS A 223 -20.28 4.94 -0.15
C CYS A 223 -20.84 3.96 0.90
N GLY A 224 -19.99 3.22 1.62
CA GLY A 224 -20.39 2.24 2.63
C GLY A 224 -20.83 0.87 2.10
N CYS A 225 -20.80 0.66 0.78
CA CYS A 225 -21.22 -0.60 0.13
C CYS A 225 -20.13 -1.68 0.22
N ASP A 226 -20.52 -2.94 0.05
CA ASP A 226 -19.59 -4.09 0.03
C ASP A 226 -18.79 -4.19 -1.28
N ASP A 227 -19.16 -3.39 -2.28
CA ASP A 227 -18.55 -3.32 -3.60
C ASP A 227 -18.67 -1.88 -4.13
N VAL A 228 -17.59 -1.34 -4.69
CA VAL A 228 -17.55 0.00 -5.28
C VAL A 228 -18.50 0.15 -6.48
N HIS A 229 -18.75 -0.93 -7.22
CA HIS A 229 -19.68 -0.93 -8.35
C HIS A 229 -21.15 -0.77 -7.91
N ALA A 230 -21.45 -1.00 -6.63
CA ALA A 230 -22.75 -0.74 -6.05
C ALA A 230 -22.94 0.72 -5.59
N CYS A 231 -21.89 1.55 -5.59
CA CYS A 231 -21.99 2.96 -5.22
C CYS A 231 -22.85 3.73 -6.24
N LEU A 232 -23.89 4.42 -5.75
CA LEU A 232 -24.65 5.36 -6.57
C LEU A 232 -23.87 6.65 -6.85
N ASN A 233 -23.84 7.07 -8.11
CA ASN A 233 -23.19 8.31 -8.54
C ASN A 233 -23.69 9.51 -7.74
N GLY A 234 -22.77 10.22 -7.07
CA GLY A 234 -23.06 11.43 -6.30
C GLY A 234 -23.61 11.20 -4.88
N SER A 235 -23.70 9.94 -4.41
CA SER A 235 -24.11 9.66 -3.03
C SER A 235 -22.91 9.62 -2.08
N THR A 236 -22.94 10.46 -1.05
CA THR A 236 -22.02 10.40 0.11
C THR A 236 -22.58 9.57 1.27
N SER A 237 -23.75 8.97 1.09
CA SER A 237 -24.41 8.11 2.08
C SER A 237 -24.74 6.74 1.48
N SER A 238 -25.07 5.78 2.35
CA SER A 238 -25.28 4.32 2.18
C SER A 238 -26.34 3.89 1.16
N ALA A 239 -26.39 4.54 0.00
CA ALA A 239 -27.26 4.25 -1.11
C ALA A 239 -26.54 3.26 -2.04
N CYS A 240 -26.62 1.97 -1.66
CA CYS A 240 -26.10 0.87 -2.46
C CYS A 240 -27.16 0.41 -3.45
N ASN A 241 -26.78 0.27 -4.73
CA ASN A 241 -27.62 -0.44 -5.69
C ASN A 241 -27.63 -1.92 -5.34
N HIS A 242 -28.74 -2.39 -4.76
CA HIS A 242 -28.97 -3.81 -4.49
C HIS A 242 -29.44 -4.58 -5.73
N GLU A 243 -28.89 -4.29 -6.91
CA GLU A 243 -29.18 -5.07 -8.12
C GLU A 243 -27.96 -5.88 -8.53
N ILE A 244 -27.78 -7.08 -7.95
CA ILE A 244 -27.23 -8.22 -8.69
C ILE A 244 -28.03 -9.48 -8.33
N LYS A 245 -28.82 -9.93 -9.30
CA LYS A 245 -29.31 -11.31 -9.43
C LYS A 245 -28.12 -12.26 -9.56
N VAL A 246 -28.12 -13.34 -8.78
CA VAL A 246 -27.69 -14.65 -9.27
C VAL A 246 -28.62 -15.71 -8.70
N ASP A 247 -29.65 -16.05 -9.48
CA ASP A 247 -30.27 -17.37 -9.43
C ASP A 247 -29.22 -18.37 -9.94
N HIS A 248 -28.81 -19.30 -9.08
CA HIS A 248 -28.26 -20.57 -9.51
C HIS A 248 -29.07 -21.68 -8.84
N SER A 249 -30.13 -22.07 -9.55
CA SER A 249 -30.76 -23.39 -9.45
C SER A 249 -29.79 -24.49 -9.87
#